data_AF-A0A832Y5K1-F1
#
_entry.id   AF-A0A832Y5K1-F1
#
_cell.length_a   1.000
_cell.length_b   1.000
_cell.length_c   1.000
_cell.angle_alpha   90.00
_cell.angle_beta   90.00
_cell.angle_gamma   90.00
#
_symmetry.space_group_name_H-M   'P 1'
#
loop_
_entity.id
_entity.type
_entity.pdbx_description
1 polymer ?
#
loop_
_entity_poly.entity_id
_entity_poly.type
_entity_poly.pdbx_seq_one_letter_code
_entity_poly.pdbx_strand_id
1 'polypeptide(L)' 'MAKHDRAKRGIPPKTEFNAWYPAIVEIADLVDKRYPIKGMDVWKPYGWKA' A
#
# COMPACT_ATOMS: atom_id res chain seq x y z
N MET A 1 -16.22 -21.20 -9.68
CA MET A 1 -15.02 -20.34 -9.60
C MET A 1 -15.49 -18.91 -9.38
N ALA A 2 -15.10 -18.27 -8.28
CA ALA A 2 -15.58 -16.94 -7.93
C ALA A 2 -15.09 -15.91 -8.96
N LYS A 3 -16.02 -15.17 -9.57
CA LYS A 3 -15.71 -14.15 -10.57
C LYS A 3 -15.28 -12.86 -9.83
N HIS A 4 -13.97 -12.68 -9.66
CA HIS A 4 -13.35 -11.52 -9.00
C HIS A 4 -13.38 -10.25 -9.88
N ASP A 5 -14.52 -9.87 -10.44
CA ASP A 5 -14.61 -8.71 -11.35
C ASP A 5 -14.87 -7.38 -10.63
N ARG A 6 -15.14 -7.38 -9.33
CA ARG A 6 -15.41 -6.13 -8.56
C ARG A 6 -14.16 -5.35 -8.14
N ALA A 7 -12.97 -5.95 -8.22
CA ALA A 7 -11.72 -5.30 -7.83
C ALA A 7 -11.06 -4.49 -8.97
N LYS A 8 -11.55 -4.59 -10.22
CA LYS A 8 -10.82 -4.06 -11.39
C LYS A 8 -10.93 -2.55 -11.62
N ARG A 9 -11.72 -1.80 -10.86
CA ARG A 9 -11.78 -0.33 -11.01
C ARG A 9 -10.69 0.30 -10.15
N GLY A 10 -9.63 0.78 -10.80
CA GLY A 10 -8.55 1.56 -10.16
C GLY A 10 -7.37 0.74 -9.62
N ILE A 11 -7.38 -0.59 -9.77
CA ILE A 11 -6.19 -1.42 -9.46
C ILE A 11 -5.33 -1.53 -10.73
N PRO A 12 -4.05 -1.11 -10.68
CA PRO A 12 -3.15 -1.20 -11.82
C PRO A 12 -2.80 -2.65 -12.16
N PRO A 13 -2.36 -2.93 -13.40
CA PRO A 13 -1.93 -4.27 -13.80
C PRO A 13 -0.75 -4.76 -12.94
N LYS A 14 -0.60 -6.10 -12.80
CA LYS A 14 0.47 -6.71 -11.98
C LYS A 14 1.88 -6.24 -12.36
N THR A 15 2.08 -5.85 -13.62
CA THR A 15 3.34 -5.28 -14.14
C THR A 15 3.74 -3.97 -13.43
N GLU A 16 2.78 -3.24 -12.86
CA GLU A 16 2.99 -1.96 -12.18
C GLU A 16 3.03 -2.08 -10.65
N PHE A 17 3.09 -3.31 -10.11
CA PHE A 17 3.05 -3.57 -8.67
C PHE A 17 4.08 -2.75 -7.88
N ASN A 18 5.30 -2.62 -8.40
CA ASN A 18 6.38 -1.88 -7.75
C ASN A 18 6.09 -0.38 -7.57
N ALA A 19 5.28 0.21 -8.44
CA ALA A 19 4.85 1.60 -8.31
C ALA A 19 3.60 1.74 -7.45
N TRP A 20 2.67 0.79 -7.58
CA TRP A 20 1.42 0.78 -6.84
C TRP A 20 1.60 0.56 -5.33
N TYR A 21 2.45 -0.39 -4.93
CA TYR A 21 2.61 -0.77 -3.53
C TYR A 21 3.10 0.39 -2.65
N PRO A 22 4.18 1.13 -3.00
CA PRO A 22 4.59 2.29 -2.21
C PRO A 22 3.52 3.38 -2.13
N ALA A 23 2.75 3.58 -3.20
CA ALA A 23 1.71 4.60 -3.27
C ALA A 23 0.49 4.26 -2.41
N ILE A 24 -0.01 3.02 -2.46
CA ILE A 24 -1.20 2.63 -1.69
C ILE A 24 -0.91 2.61 -0.18
N VAL A 25 0.30 2.22 0.24
CA VAL A 25 0.70 2.20 1.65
C VAL A 25 0.76 3.63 2.22
N GLU A 26 1.17 4.61 1.41
CA GLU A 26 1.11 6.04 1.77
C GLU A 26 -0.32 6.58 1.78
N ILE A 27 -1.10 6.35 0.70
CA ILE A 27 -2.49 6.85 0.57
C ILE A 27 -3.40 6.28 1.66
N ALA A 28 -3.20 5.01 2.04
CA ALA A 28 -3.97 4.35 3.09
C ALA A 28 -3.48 4.69 4.51
N ASP A 29 -2.50 5.59 4.65
CA ASP A 29 -1.95 6.02 5.93
C ASP A 29 -1.45 4.87 6.81
N LEU A 30 -0.86 3.83 6.20
CA LEU A 30 -0.36 2.65 6.91
C LEU A 30 1.02 2.90 7.52
N VAL A 31 1.87 3.63 6.80
CA VAL A 31 3.25 3.94 7.22
C VAL A 31 3.57 5.41 6.98
N ASP A 32 4.50 5.95 7.76
CA ASP A 32 5.05 7.29 7.60
C ASP A 32 6.53 7.21 7.20
N LYS A 33 6.84 7.69 5.99
CA LYS A 33 8.19 7.63 5.39
C LYS A 33 9.06 8.85 5.67
N ARG A 34 8.57 9.83 6.45
CA ARG A 34 9.30 11.07 6.77
C ARG A 34 10.44 10.85 7.76
N TYR A 35 10.62 9.62 8.23
CA TYR A 35 11.65 9.27 9.16
C TYR A 35 13.04 9.38 8.49
N PRO A 36 14.02 10.07 9.09
CA PRO A 36 15.25 10.48 8.40
C PRO A 36 16.28 9.34 8.23
N ILE A 37 15.86 8.09 8.36
CA ILE A 37 16.69 6.90 8.13
C ILE A 37 16.05 6.09 7.01
N LYS A 38 16.79 5.96 5.91
CA LYS A 38 16.37 5.18 4.74
C LYS A 38 16.00 3.75 5.17
N GLY A 39 14.78 3.33 4.86
CA GLY A 39 14.29 1.98 5.14
C GLY A 39 13.70 1.78 6.54
N MET A 40 13.55 2.84 7.34
CA MET A 40 12.88 2.79 8.64
C MET A 40 11.60 3.63 8.62
N ASP A 41 10.50 3.05 8.18
CA ASP A 41 9.18 3.70 8.17
C ASP A 41 8.46 3.52 9.51
N VAL A 42 7.74 4.55 9.96
CA VAL A 42 6.93 4.47 11.20
C VAL A 42 5.57 3.86 10.88
N TRP A 43 5.22 2.75 11.50
CA TRP A 43 3.90 2.13 11.36
C TRP A 43 2.85 2.92 12.14
N LYS A 44 1.78 3.33 11.45
CA LYS A 44 0.66 4.06 12.06
C LYS A 44 -0.30 3.08 12.75
N PRO A 45 -1.14 3.54 13.71
CA PRO A 45 -2.04 2.66 14.46
C PRO A 45 -2.94 1.76 13.60
N TYR A 46 -3.33 2.23 12.41
CA TYR A 46 -4.11 1.44 11.46
C TYR A 46 -3.28 0.31 10.80
N GLY A 47 -2.01 0.57 10.48
CA GLY A 47 -1.09 -0.43 9.93
C GLY A 47 -0.49 -1.37 10.99
N TRP A 48 -0.43 -0.94 12.25
CA TRP A 48 0.08 -1.74 13.38
C TRP A 48 -1.01 -2.50 14.13
N LYS A 49 -2.27 -2.46 13.68
CA LYS A 49 -3.36 -3.16 14.35
C LYS A 49 -3.11 -4.68 14.26
N ALA A 50 -2.69 -5.26 15.38
CA ALA A 50 -2.50 -6.70 15.56
C ALA A 50 -3.83 -7.47 15.48
#